data_AF-A0A972HEC6-F1
#
_entry.id   AF-A0A972HEC6-F1
#
_cell.length_a   1.000
_cell.length_b   1.000
_cell.length_c   1.000
_cell.angle_alpha   90.00
_cell.angle_beta   90.00
_cell.angle_gamma   90.00
#
_symmetry.space_group_name_H-M   'P 1'
#
loop_
_entity.id
_entity.type
_entity.pdbx_description
1 polymer ?
#
loop_
_entity_poly.entity_id
_entity_poly.type
_entity_poly.pdbx_seq_one_letter_code
_entity_poly.pdbx_strand_id
1 'polypeptide(L)'
;MAQLPSSPAEVATALKEHDYLADDGLATIIHLAIALGRPLLLEGEAGVGKTEVAKVLAAVAGVELIRLQCYEGIDSSQALYEWDYTRQLLHLRTAEATG
;
A
#
# COMPACT_ATOMS: atom_id res chain seq x y z
N MET A 1 6.62 7.60 -13.41
CA MET A 1 5.56 7.62 -12.37
C MET A 1 4.40 8.41 -12.95
N ALA A 2 3.18 7.90 -12.85
CA ALA A 2 2.00 8.64 -13.31
C ALA A 2 1.87 9.92 -12.49
N GLN A 3 1.36 11.00 -13.10
CA GLN A 3 1.11 12.24 -12.40
C GLN A 3 -0.10 12.06 -11.48
N LEU A 4 0.11 12.22 -10.18
CA LEU A 4 -0.96 12.09 -9.20
C LEU A 4 -1.95 13.27 -9.32
N PRO A 5 -3.25 13.04 -9.10
CA PRO A 5 -4.27 14.07 -9.16
C PRO A 5 -4.01 15.17 -8.12
N SER A 6 -4.15 16.42 -8.56
CA SER A 6 -3.79 17.64 -7.82
C SER A 6 -4.98 18.39 -7.24
N SER A 7 -6.20 17.89 -7.44
CA SER A 7 -7.44 18.42 -6.87
C SER A 7 -8.44 17.32 -6.53
N PRO A 8 -9.42 17.56 -5.63
CA PRO A 8 -10.47 16.57 -5.35
C PRO A 8 -11.28 16.15 -6.59
N ALA A 9 -11.52 17.09 -7.52
CA ALA A 9 -12.23 16.80 -8.77
C ALA A 9 -11.42 15.89 -9.70
N GLU A 10 -10.10 16.09 -9.78
CA GLU A 10 -9.19 15.19 -10.50
C GLU A 10 -9.16 13.81 -9.86
N VAL A 11 -9.15 13.71 -8.53
CA VAL A 11 -9.24 12.41 -7.82
C VAL A 11 -10.53 11.70 -8.20
N ALA A 12 -11.69 12.36 -8.10
CA ALA A 12 -12.97 11.74 -8.43
C ALA A 12 -13.02 11.27 -9.90
N THR A 13 -12.44 12.05 -10.82
CA THR A 13 -12.35 11.69 -12.24
C THR A 13 -11.45 10.47 -12.45
N ALA A 14 -10.25 10.47 -11.85
CA ALA A 14 -9.31 9.36 -11.96
C ALA A 14 -9.89 8.07 -11.36
N LEU A 15 -10.57 8.13 -10.21
CA LEU A 15 -11.24 6.97 -9.62
C LEU A 15 -12.34 6.43 -10.55
N LYS A 16 -13.12 7.32 -11.17
CA LYS A 16 -14.21 6.95 -12.08
C LYS A 16 -13.70 6.30 -13.37
N GLU A 17 -12.57 6.74 -13.92
CA GLU A 17 -11.91 6.11 -15.08
C GLU A 17 -11.48 4.66 -14.82
N HIS A 18 -11.31 4.32 -13.55
CA HIS A 18 -10.98 2.98 -13.07
C HIS A 18 -12.18 2.29 -12.39
N ASP A 19 -13.40 2.61 -12.83
CA ASP A 19 -14.66 1.98 -12.38
C ASP A 19 -14.98 2.12 -10.88
N TYR A 20 -14.45 3.17 -10.22
CA TYR A 20 -14.73 3.47 -8.82
C TYR A 20 -15.48 4.80 -8.66
N LEU A 21 -16.71 4.74 -8.14
CA LEU A 21 -17.50 5.93 -7.83
C LEU A 21 -17.21 6.42 -6.41
N ALA A 22 -16.46 7.52 -6.29
CA ALA A 22 -16.24 8.20 -5.03
C ALA A 22 -17.25 9.33 -4.81
N ASP A 23 -17.63 9.54 -3.55
CA ASP A 23 -18.31 10.76 -3.13
C ASP A 23 -17.30 11.91 -2.93
N ASP A 24 -17.82 13.12 -2.74
CA ASP A 24 -16.99 14.32 -2.56
C ASP A 24 -16.08 14.21 -1.33
N GLY A 25 -16.55 13.54 -0.26
CA GLY A 25 -15.79 13.35 0.97
C GLY A 25 -14.56 12.47 0.77
N LEU A 26 -14.75 11.33 0.10
CA LEU A 26 -13.68 10.38 -0.21
C LEU A 26 -12.68 10.98 -1.20
N ALA A 27 -13.16 11.66 -2.24
CA ALA A 27 -12.28 12.34 -3.19
C ALA A 27 -11.42 13.43 -2.50
N THR A 28 -12.03 14.19 -1.58
CA THR A 28 -11.32 15.23 -0.81
C THR A 28 -10.28 14.64 0.12
N ILE A 29 -10.62 13.61 0.91
CA ILE A 29 -9.67 13.04 1.88
C ILE A 29 -8.50 12.34 1.19
N ILE A 30 -8.73 11.69 0.04
CA ILE A 30 -7.68 11.09 -0.79
C ILE A 30 -6.76 12.18 -1.33
N HIS A 31 -7.31 13.28 -1.87
CA HIS A 31 -6.51 14.41 -2.32
C HIS A 31 -5.62 14.95 -1.20
N LEU A 32 -6.18 15.15 0.00
CA LEU A 32 -5.42 15.62 1.16
C LEU A 32 -4.34 14.62 1.59
N ALA A 33 -4.62 13.32 1.59
CA ALA A 33 -3.64 12.28 1.92
C ALA A 33 -2.45 12.31 0.95
N ILE A 34 -2.71 12.47 -0.35
CA ILE A 34 -1.69 12.62 -1.39
C ILE A 34 -0.89 13.92 -1.19
N ALA A 35 -1.58 15.06 -1.04
CA ALA A 35 -0.94 16.37 -0.92
C ALA A 35 -0.09 16.52 0.35
N LEU A 36 -0.51 15.88 1.46
CA LEU A 36 0.18 15.95 2.74
C LEU A 36 1.20 14.81 2.96
N GLY A 37 1.19 13.79 2.09
CA GLY A 37 2.01 12.58 2.28
C GLY A 37 1.66 11.85 3.58
N ARG A 38 0.37 11.76 3.94
CA ARG A 38 -0.09 11.16 5.20
C ARG A 38 -0.85 9.85 4.93
N PRO A 39 -0.70 8.82 5.79
CA PRO A 39 -1.48 7.59 5.68
C PRO A 39 -2.98 7.85 5.79
N LEU A 40 -3.76 7.06 5.05
CA LEU A 40 -5.23 7.10 5.08
C LEU A 40 -5.78 5.83 5.72
N LEU A 41 -6.57 6.00 6.79
CA LEU A 41 -7.37 4.92 7.38
C LEU A 41 -8.80 5.04 6.89
N LEU A 42 -9.36 3.94 6.36
CA LEU A 42 -10.72 3.90 5.86
C LEU A 42 -11.59 3.02 6.75
N GLU A 43 -12.64 3.63 7.32
CA GLU A 43 -13.61 2.95 8.18
C GLU A 43 -14.98 2.83 7.50
N GLY A 44 -15.80 1.86 7.90
CA GLY A 44 -17.19 1.71 7.45
C GLY A 44 -17.66 0.26 7.42
N GLU A 45 -18.82 0.01 6.83
CA GLU A 45 -19.39 -1.34 6.72
C GLU A 45 -18.65 -2.27 5.74
N ALA A 46 -18.83 -3.59 5.88
CA ALA A 46 -18.31 -4.54 4.92
C ALA A 46 -18.96 -4.31 3.54
N GLY A 47 -18.16 -4.33 2.47
CA GLY A 47 -18.67 -4.21 1.10
C GLY A 47 -18.75 -2.80 0.52
N VAL A 48 -18.44 -1.74 1.27
CA VAL A 48 -18.49 -0.34 0.78
C VAL A 48 -17.30 0.10 -0.09
N GLY A 49 -16.49 -0.84 -0.60
CA GLY A 49 -15.38 -0.52 -1.52
C GLY A 49 -14.03 -0.15 -0.87
N LYS A 50 -13.86 -0.25 0.45
CA LYS A 50 -12.59 0.05 1.15
C LYS A 50 -11.35 -0.64 0.57
N THR A 51 -11.46 -1.92 0.23
CA THR A 51 -10.35 -2.66 -0.37
C THR A 51 -10.17 -2.29 -1.85
N GLU A 52 -11.26 -1.94 -2.52
CA GLU A 52 -11.23 -1.64 -3.95
C GLU A 52 -10.58 -0.30 -4.23
N VAL A 53 -10.84 0.72 -3.40
CA VAL A 53 -10.20 2.03 -3.57
C VAL A 53 -8.68 1.95 -3.47
N ALA A 54 -8.12 1.06 -2.64
CA ALA A 54 -6.68 0.86 -2.56
C ALA A 54 -6.09 0.30 -3.87
N LYS A 55 -6.80 -0.62 -4.54
CA LYS A 55 -6.40 -1.16 -5.86
C LYS A 55 -6.47 -0.10 -6.94
N VAL A 56 -7.55 0.66 -6.94
CA VAL A 56 -7.78 1.73 -7.92
C VAL A 56 -6.72 2.82 -7.76
N LEU A 57 -6.43 3.24 -6.53
CA LEU A 57 -5.37 4.24 -6.27
C LEU A 57 -3.99 3.77 -6.73
N ALA A 58 -3.66 2.48 -6.54
CA ALA A 58 -2.41 1.92 -7.05
C ALA A 58 -2.36 1.93 -8.58
N ALA A 59 -3.48 1.62 -9.25
CA ALA A 59 -3.59 1.71 -10.71
C ALA A 59 -3.43 3.16 -11.21
N VAL A 60 -4.12 4.11 -10.58
CA VAL A 60 -4.00 5.56 -10.89
C VAL A 60 -2.57 6.06 -10.70
N ALA A 61 -1.89 5.63 -9.63
CA ALA A 61 -0.51 6.02 -9.36
C ALA A 61 0.52 5.28 -10.25
N GLY A 62 0.10 4.20 -10.92
CA GLY A 62 0.99 3.33 -11.69
C GLY A 62 2.05 2.65 -10.83
N VAL A 63 1.67 2.22 -9.62
CA VAL A 63 2.55 1.54 -8.65
C VAL A 63 2.04 0.14 -8.31
N GLU A 64 2.92 -0.69 -7.78
CA GLU A 64 2.54 -1.98 -7.23
C GLU A 64 1.75 -1.81 -5.92
N LEU A 65 0.61 -2.51 -5.80
CA LEU A 65 -0.12 -2.60 -4.55
C LEU A 65 0.41 -3.76 -3.70
N ILE A 66 1.17 -3.43 -2.66
CA ILE A 66 1.58 -4.41 -1.65
C ILE A 66 0.44 -4.59 -0.65
N ARG A 67 -0.09 -5.82 -0.55
CA ARG A 67 -1.20 -6.15 0.35
C ARG A 67 -0.70 -6.95 1.55
N LEU A 68 -0.77 -6.36 2.73
CA LEU A 68 -0.59 -7.06 4.01
C LEU A 68 -1.96 -7.40 4.60
N GLN A 69 -2.27 -8.69 4.72
CA GLN A 69 -3.50 -9.14 5.35
C GLN A 69 -3.28 -9.25 6.86
N CYS A 70 -3.86 -8.35 7.64
CA CYS A 70 -3.83 -8.46 9.10
C CYS A 70 -4.92 -9.43 9.58
N TYR A 71 -4.54 -10.42 10.40
CA TYR A 71 -5.44 -11.38 11.03
C TYR A 71 -4.89 -11.74 12.43
N GLU A 72 -5.72 -12.36 13.26
CA GLU A 72 -5.29 -12.76 14.60
C GLU A 72 -4.16 -13.81 14.53
N GLY A 73 -3.03 -13.51 15.16
CA GLY A 73 -1.85 -14.38 15.13
C GLY A 73 -0.84 -14.05 14.03
N ILE A 74 -1.04 -12.99 13.22
CA ILE A 74 0.05 -12.41 12.44
C ILE A 74 1.07 -11.75 13.37
N ASP A 75 2.35 -12.04 13.18
CA ASP A 75 3.45 -11.42 13.92
C ASP A 75 4.38 -10.59 13.03
N SER A 76 5.34 -9.90 13.64
CA SER A 76 6.30 -9.05 12.91
C SER A 76 7.24 -9.85 12.01
N SER A 77 7.61 -11.08 12.36
CA SER A 77 8.45 -11.94 11.51
C SER A 77 7.73 -12.43 10.26
N GLN A 78 6.40 -12.55 10.32
CA GLN A 78 5.55 -12.89 9.19
C GLN A 78 5.18 -11.68 8.33
N ALA A 79 4.97 -10.52 8.96
CA ALA A 79 4.62 -9.28 8.27
C ALA A 79 5.84 -8.56 7.66
N LEU A 80 7.00 -8.70 8.29
CA LEU A 80 8.28 -8.16 7.82
C LEU A 80 9.17 -9.30 7.30
N TYR A 81 10.34 -8.96 6.77
CA TYR A 81 11.33 -9.97 6.43
C TYR A 81 11.96 -10.55 7.70
N GLU A 82 12.19 -11.86 7.73
CA GLU A 82 13.08 -12.49 8.70
C GLU A 82 14.48 -12.58 8.09
N TRP A 83 15.48 -12.12 8.84
CA TRP A 83 16.87 -12.22 8.42
C TRP A 83 17.41 -13.61 8.74
N ASP A 84 17.85 -14.37 7.74
CA ASP A 84 18.42 -15.72 7.92
C ASP A 84 19.85 -15.63 8.48
N TYR A 85 19.94 -15.46 9.80
CA TYR A 85 21.20 -15.43 10.54
C TYR A 85 22.02 -16.71 10.39
N THR A 86 21.37 -17.87 10.21
CA THR A 86 22.06 -19.16 10.07
C THR A 86 22.85 -19.21 8.76
N ARG A 87 22.23 -18.78 7.65
CA ARG A 87 22.93 -18.64 6.38
C ARG A 87 24.06 -17.62 6.45
N GLN A 88 23.87 -16.51 7.15
CA GLN A 88 24.92 -15.50 7.32
C GLN A 88 26.12 -16.08 8.10
N LEU A 89 25.88 -16.82 9.19
CA LEU A 89 26.92 -17.49 9.96
C LEU A 89 27.66 -18.54 9.14
N LEU A 90 26.94 -19.37 8.37
CA LEU A 90 27.56 -20.36 7.47
C LEU A 90 28.45 -19.69 6.42
N HIS A 91 28.01 -18.57 5.84
CA HIS A 91 28.80 -17.81 4.89
C HIS A 91 30.09 -17.26 5.52
N LEU A 92 29.98 -16.66 6.71
CA LEU A 92 31.15 -16.16 7.46
C LEU A 92 32.14 -17.27 7.79
N ARG A 93 31.67 -18.43 8.27
CA ARG A 93 32.53 -19.59 8.55
C ARG A 93 33.22 -20.15 7.30
N THR A 94 32.52 -20.17 6.18
CA THR A 94 33.09 -20.65 4.90
C THR A 94 34.14 -19.67 4.38
N ALA A 95 33.91 -18.36 4.53
CA ALA A 95 34.89 -17.33 4.19
C ALA A 95 36.13 -17.38 5.09
N GLU A 96 35.97 -17.63 6.41
CA GLU A 96 37.09 -17.84 7.34
C GLU A 96 37.92 -19.10 7.01
N ALA A 97 37.27 -20.17 6.55
CA ALA A 97 37.94 -21.44 6.24
C ALA A 97 38.65 -21.47 4.88
N THR A 98 38.40 -20.48 4.01
CA THR A 98 38.97 -20.40 2.65
C THR A 98 40.06 -19.33 2.51
N GLY A 99 40.35 -18.57 3.58
CA GLY A 99 41.51 -17.67 3.70
C GLY A 99 42.62 -18.28 4.55
#